data_AF-A0A1V5S1D2-F1
#
_entry.id   AF-A0A1V5S1D2-F1
#
_cell.length_a   1.000
_cell.length_b   1.000
_cell.length_c   1.000
_cell.angle_alpha   90.00
_cell.angle_beta   90.00
_cell.angle_gamma   90.00
#
_symmetry.space_group_name_H-M   'P 1'
#
loop_
_entity.id
_entity.type
_entity.pdbx_description
1 polymer ?
#
loop_
_entity_poly.entity_id
_entity_poly.type
_entity_poly.pdbx_seq_one_letter_code
_entity_poly.pdbx_strand_id
1 'polypeptide(L)'
;MENIKNKIDDLMRQEKYDDALASINAYLAENKNSDEAWFLAGNVHRKMENWQGAMNAYIKAMDINPDSPAKAAYGMIVKILDFYDKNRYNQ
;
A
#
# COMPACT_ATOMS: atom_id res chain seq x y z
N MET A 1 -19.66 -11.33 -4.27
CA MET A 1 -18.91 -10.07 -4.10
C MET A 1 -17.51 -10.35 -4.61
N GLU A 2 -17.08 -9.62 -5.64
CA GLU A 2 -15.75 -9.81 -6.23
C GLU A 2 -14.70 -9.49 -5.16
N ASN A 3 -13.84 -10.47 -4.85
CA ASN A 3 -12.78 -10.27 -3.89
C ASN A 3 -11.69 -9.44 -4.56
N ILE A 4 -11.69 -8.12 -4.33
CA ILE A 4 -10.75 -7.18 -4.96
C ILE A 4 -9.30 -7.67 -4.79
N LYS A 5 -8.98 -8.27 -3.65
CA LYS A 5 -7.66 -8.84 -3.36
C LYS A 5 -7.20 -9.84 -4.42
N ASN A 6 -8.05 -10.77 -4.86
CA ASN A 6 -7.66 -11.79 -5.84
C ASN A 6 -7.30 -11.16 -7.19
N LYS A 7 -8.07 -10.15 -7.61
CA LYS A 7 -7.81 -9.41 -8.85
C LYS A 7 -6.51 -8.61 -8.75
N ILE A 8 -6.29 -7.94 -7.62
CA ILE A 8 -5.04 -7.20 -7.40
C ILE A 8 -3.85 -8.15 -7.34
N ASP A 9 -3.95 -9.27 -6.63
CA ASP A 9 -2.88 -10.27 -6.57
C ASP A 9 -2.51 -10.81 -7.97
N ASP A 10 -3.48 -11.02 -8.85
CA ASP A 10 -3.24 -11.41 -10.24
C ASP A 10 -2.52 -10.32 -11.05
N LEU A 11 -3.00 -9.08 -10.99
CA LEU A 11 -2.37 -7.94 -11.65
C LEU A 11 -0.94 -7.70 -11.15
N MET A 12 -0.72 -7.87 -9.84
CA MET A 12 0.59 -7.75 -9.20
C MET A 12 1.56 -8.85 -9.65
N ARG A 13 1.09 -10.08 -9.86
CA ARG A 13 1.90 -11.17 -10.43
C ARG A 13 2.29 -10.93 -11.89
N GLN A 14 1.46 -10.19 -12.62
CA GLN A 14 1.73 -9.76 -13.99
C GLN A 14 2.51 -8.44 -14.06
N GLU A 15 2.93 -7.88 -12.92
CA GLU A 15 3.61 -6.58 -12.81
C GLU A 15 2.80 -5.40 -13.40
N LYS A 16 1.49 -5.57 -13.53
CA LYS A 16 0.54 -4.53 -14.01
C LYS A 16 0.11 -3.63 -12.87
N TYR A 17 1.06 -2.87 -12.33
CA TYR A 17 0.85 -2.06 -11.14
C TYR A 17 -0.16 -0.92 -11.37
N ASP A 18 -0.13 -0.28 -12.54
CA ASP A 18 -1.06 0.80 -12.87
C ASP A 18 -2.51 0.29 -12.99
N ASP A 19 -2.72 -0.87 -13.62
CA ASP A 19 -4.04 -1.51 -13.71
C ASP A 19 -4.56 -1.94 -12.33
N ALA A 20 -3.65 -2.37 -11.44
CA ALA A 20 -3.97 -2.69 -10.06
C ALA A 20 -4.46 -1.45 -9.31
N LEU A 21 -3.73 -0.33 -9.40
CA LEU A 21 -4.14 0.94 -8.80
C LEU A 21 -5.45 1.47 -9.40
N ALA A 22 -5.65 1.37 -10.72
CA ALA A 22 -6.91 1.74 -11.36
C ALA A 22 -8.09 0.91 -10.84
N SER A 23 -7.90 -0.41 -10.70
CA SER A 23 -8.89 -1.32 -10.13
C SER A 23 -9.21 -1.00 -8.67
N ILE A 24 -8.19 -0.65 -7.87
CA ILE A 24 -8.37 -0.23 -6.47
C ILE A 24 -9.14 1.10 -6.40
N ASN A 25 -8.79 2.08 -7.23
CA ASN A 25 -9.46 3.37 -7.26
C ASN A 25 -10.94 3.25 -7.64
N ALA A 26 -11.25 2.41 -8.64
CA ALA A 26 -12.64 2.12 -9.01
C ALA A 26 -13.42 1.50 -7.84
N TYR A 27 -12.82 0.54 -7.12
CA TYR A 27 -13.45 -0.06 -5.95
C TYR A 27 -13.65 0.94 -4.80
N LEU A 28 -12.66 1.79 -4.53
CA LEU A 28 -12.72 2.83 -3.51
C LEU A 28 -13.76 3.92 -3.83
N ALA A 29 -14.11 4.14 -5.10
CA ALA A 29 -15.17 5.07 -5.47
C ALA A 29 -16.54 4.66 -4.89
N GLU A 30 -16.79 3.34 -4.81
CA GLU A 30 -17.99 2.75 -4.23
C GLU A 30 -17.81 2.43 -2.73
N ASN A 31 -16.60 2.03 -2.33
CA ASN A 31 -16.27 1.54 -0.99
C ASN A 31 -15.22 2.44 -0.30
N LYS A 32 -15.56 3.72 -0.12
CA LYS A 32 -14.63 4.78 0.33
C LYS A 32 -13.91 4.47 1.65
N ASN A 33 -14.52 3.65 2.51
CA ASN A 33 -14.02 3.30 3.85
C ASN A 33 -13.51 1.84 3.91
N SER A 34 -12.95 1.30 2.83
CA SER A 34 -12.30 -0.02 2.85
C SER A 34 -10.83 0.10 3.23
N ASP A 35 -10.48 -0.24 4.46
CA ASP A 35 -9.08 -0.31 4.90
C ASP A 35 -8.29 -1.34 4.11
N GLU A 36 -8.92 -2.47 3.74
CA GLU A 36 -8.31 -3.50 2.88
C GLU A 36 -7.89 -2.93 1.52
N ALA A 37 -8.74 -2.15 0.86
CA ALA A 37 -8.41 -1.56 -0.43
C ALA A 37 -7.25 -0.55 -0.34
N TRP A 38 -7.22 0.28 0.71
CA TRP A 38 -6.09 1.17 0.98
C TRP A 38 -4.80 0.40 1.33
N PHE A 39 -4.91 -0.71 2.06
CA PHE A 39 -3.77 -1.59 2.34
C PHE A 39 -3.23 -2.23 1.05
N LEU A 40 -4.10 -2.69 0.16
CA LEU A 40 -3.70 -3.20 -1.15
C LEU A 40 -3.02 -2.12 -1.99
N ALA A 41 -3.55 -0.89 -2.02
CA ALA A 41 -2.90 0.25 -2.71
C ALA A 41 -1.48 0.49 -2.20
N GLY A 42 -1.30 0.44 -0.87
CA GLY A 42 0.02 0.57 -0.26
C GLY A 42 0.98 -0.53 -0.69
N ASN A 43 0.49 -1.79 -0.78
CA ASN A 43 1.29 -2.91 -1.27
C ASN A 43 1.70 -2.73 -2.75
N VAL A 44 0.81 -2.19 -3.59
CA VAL A 44 1.13 -1.89 -5.00
C VAL A 44 2.22 -0.82 -5.09
N HIS A 45 2.04 0.31 -4.41
CA HIS A 45 3.05 1.37 -4.40
C HIS A 45 4.40 0.89 -3.84
N ARG A 46 4.39 0.04 -2.81
CA ARG A 46 5.61 -0.55 -2.25
C ARG A 46 6.36 -1.40 -3.28
N LYS A 47 5.64 -2.15 -4.13
CA LYS A 47 6.26 -2.94 -5.21
C LYS A 47 6.80 -2.09 -6.35
N MET A 48 6.22 -0.91 -6.58
CA MET A 48 6.76 0.10 -7.48
C MET A 48 7.90 0.93 -6.86
N GLU A 49 8.37 0.57 -5.65
CA GLU A 49 9.34 1.36 -4.85
C GLU A 49 8.91 2.81 -4.59
N ASN A 50 7.62 3.11 -4.76
CA ASN A 50 7.02 4.40 -4.44
C ASN A 50 6.71 4.44 -2.93
N TRP A 51 7.75 4.63 -2.12
CA TRP A 51 7.65 4.63 -0.66
C TRP A 51 6.65 5.66 -0.13
N GLN A 52 6.62 6.86 -0.72
CA GLN A 52 5.68 7.91 -0.30
C GLN A 52 4.22 7.52 -0.58
N GLY A 53 3.94 6.99 -1.78
CA GLY A 53 2.60 6.48 -2.12
C GLY A 53 2.17 5.35 -1.20
N ALA A 54 3.10 4.44 -0.90
CA ALA A 54 2.86 3.31 0.00
C ALA A 54 2.51 3.77 1.41
N MET A 55 3.30 4.70 1.98
CA MET A 55 3.07 5.27 3.30
C MET A 55 1.72 5.99 3.37
N ASN A 56 1.39 6.83 2.38
CA ASN A 56 0.11 7.55 2.35
C ASN A 56 -1.08 6.60 2.33
N ALA A 57 -1.02 5.54 1.53
CA ALA A 57 -2.08 4.53 1.46
C ALA A 57 -2.21 3.74 2.77
N TYR A 58 -1.10 3.33 3.38
CA TYR A 58 -1.15 2.65 4.69
C TYR A 58 -1.68 3.54 5.81
N ILE A 59 -1.36 4.84 5.80
CA ILE A 59 -1.94 5.80 6.75
C ILE A 59 -3.47 5.85 6.58
N LYS A 60 -3.97 5.94 5.34
CA LYS A 60 -5.43 5.90 5.10
C LYS A 60 -6.09 4.62 5.58
N ALA A 61 -5.45 3.47 5.40
CA ALA A 61 -5.94 2.21 5.94
C ALA A 61 -6.00 2.23 7.47
N MET A 62 -4.98 2.76 8.15
CA MET A 62 -4.94 2.89 9.61
C MET A 62 -5.96 3.91 10.17
N ASP A 63 -6.23 4.98 9.43
CA ASP A 63 -7.25 5.98 9.79
C ASP A 63 -8.66 5.36 9.81
N ILE A 64 -8.92 4.41 8.90
CA ILE A 64 -10.19 3.68 8.81
C ILE A 64 -10.25 2.55 9.84
N ASN A 65 -9.17 1.77 9.93
CA ASN A 65 -9.05 0.64 10.83
C ASN A 65 -7.67 0.64 11.51
N PRO A 66 -7.57 1.08 12.78
CA PRO A 66 -6.31 1.10 13.53
C PRO A 66 -5.64 -0.27 13.70
N ASP A 67 -6.40 -1.36 13.59
CA ASP A 67 -5.92 -2.75 13.67
C ASP A 67 -5.58 -3.35 12.30
N SER A 68 -5.64 -2.53 11.23
CA SER A 68 -5.29 -2.96 9.88
C SER A 68 -3.85 -3.48 9.79
N PRO A 69 -3.58 -4.52 8.97
CA PRO A 69 -2.22 -4.98 8.66
C PRO A 69 -1.30 -3.87 8.12
N ALA A 70 -1.88 -2.77 7.62
CA ALA A 70 -1.18 -1.58 7.18
C ALA A 70 -0.21 -1.01 8.23
N LYS A 71 -0.51 -1.16 9.53
CA LYS A 71 0.37 -0.68 10.61
C LYS A 71 1.74 -1.35 10.60
N ALA A 72 1.76 -2.67 10.42
CA ALA A 72 3.02 -3.42 10.33
C ALA A 72 3.78 -3.06 9.05
N ALA A 73 3.08 -2.92 7.92
CA ALA A 73 3.70 -2.55 6.64
C ALA A 73 4.27 -1.14 6.66
N TYR A 74 3.55 -0.16 7.21
CA TYR A 74 4.03 1.21 7.42
C TYR A 74 5.28 1.24 8.29
N GLY A 75 5.27 0.54 9.43
CA GLY A 75 6.43 0.44 10.31
C GLY A 75 7.66 -0.19 9.64
N MET A 76 7.46 -1.11 8.69
CA MET A 76 8.56 -1.68 7.90
C MET A 76 9.18 -0.64 6.96
N ILE A 77 8.36 0.16 6.26
CA ILE A 77 8.87 1.23 5.38
C ILE A 77 9.64 2.27 6.19
N VAL A 78 9.10 2.72 7.33
CA VAL A 78 9.79 3.68 8.20
C VAL A 78 11.16 3.17 8.62
N LYS A 79 11.28 1.89 9.00
CA LYS A 79 12.58 1.29 9.34
C LYS A 79 13.55 1.22 8.16
N ILE A 80 13.04 0.90 6.96
CA ILE A 80 13.85 0.88 5.74
C ILE A 80 14.42 2.28 5.47
N LEU A 81 13.56 3.31 5.50
CA LEU A 81 13.98 4.69 5.24
C LEU A 81 14.93 5.22 6.32
N ASP A 82 14.64 4.98 7.60
CA ASP A 82 15.52 5.36 8.72
C ASP A 82 16.91 4.70 8.61
N PHE A 83 16.99 3.45 8.18
CA PHE A 83 18.26 2.78 7.91
C PHE A 83 19.03 3.44 6.75
N TYR A 84 18.35 3.76 5.64
CA TYR A 84 18.98 4.45 4.52
C TYR A 84 19.46 5.86 4.88
N ASP A 85 18.68 6.61 5.68
CA ASP A 85 19.05 7.96 6.10
C ASP A 85 20.24 7.94 7.07
N LYS A 86 20.29 7.01 8.03
CA LYS A 86 21.45 6.85 8.94
C LYS A 86 22.74 6.51 8.19
N ASN A 87 22.66 5.72 7.13
CA ASN A 87 23.83 5.38 6.30
C ASN A 87 24.38 6.57 5.50
N ARG A 88 23.61 7.66 5.32
CA ARG A 88 24.08 8.89 4.67
C ARG A 88 24.90 9.80 5.59
N TYR A 89 24.76 9.68 6.91
CA TYR A 89 25.47 10.51 7.89
C TYR A 89 26.65 9.79 8.57
N ASN A 90 26.84 8.50 8.32
CA ASN A 90 27.92 7.68 8.89
C ASN A 90 29.15 7.55 7.97
N GLN A 91 29.41 8.52 7.08
CA GLN A 91 30.65 8.61 6.28
C GLN A 91 31.44 9.86 6.63
#